data_AF-A0A0L0UM19-F1
#
_entry.id   AF-A0A0L0UM19-F1
#
_cell.length_a   1.000
_cell.length_b   1.000
_cell.length_c   1.000
_cell.angle_alpha   90.00
_cell.angle_beta   90.00
_cell.angle_gamma   90.00
#
_symmetry.space_group_name_H-M   'P 1'
#
loop_
_entity.id
_entity.type
_entity.pdbx_description
1 polymer ?
#
loop_
_entity_poly.entity_id
_entity_poly.type
_entity_poly.pdbx_seq_one_letter_code
_entity_poly.pdbx_strand_id
1 'polypeptide(L)'
;MVQLINMISAFPCRSCTRLVEETRERFIKHGLLAPDGSEGDLLKGVVGFGHIGDGNLHLNVIAKKWDPKIEEVLEPWIYEKIASHNGSISAEHGLGLMKSPYLQYSQSNTNIQVMKSIKLLFDPLNILNPNKFLP
;
A
#
# COMPACT_ATOMS: atom_id res chain seq x y z
N MET A 1 11.43 18.57 -2.63
CA MET A 1 11.55 17.38 -1.75
C MET A 1 10.68 16.30 -2.36
N VAL A 2 11.25 15.18 -2.78
CA VAL A 2 10.50 14.10 -3.44
C VAL A 2 9.73 13.33 -2.38
N GLN A 3 8.39 13.35 -2.42
CA GLN A 3 7.62 12.40 -1.62
C GLN A 3 7.70 11.05 -2.32
N LEU A 4 8.13 10.04 -1.58
CA LEU A 4 8.15 8.64 -1.99
C LEU A 4 7.07 7.93 -1.16
N ILE A 5 5.93 7.61 -1.78
CA ILE A 5 4.95 6.73 -1.14
C ILE A 5 5.42 5.30 -1.41
N ASN A 6 6.09 4.70 -0.43
CA ASN A 6 6.59 3.33 -0.54
C ASN A 6 5.52 2.35 -0.07
N MET A 7 4.95 1.61 -1.01
CA MET A 7 4.02 0.54 -0.73
C MET A 7 4.65 -0.80 -1.12
N ILE A 8 4.90 -1.61 -0.11
CA ILE A 8 5.41 -2.97 -0.26
C ILE A 8 4.26 -3.95 -0.20
N SER A 9 4.04 -4.67 -1.29
CA SER A 9 2.93 -5.60 -1.42
C SER A 9 3.39 -6.97 -1.90
N ALA A 10 2.81 -8.02 -1.32
CA ALA A 10 2.94 -9.36 -1.87
C ALA A 10 1.85 -9.53 -2.93
N PHE A 11 2.24 -9.74 -4.18
CA PHE A 11 1.34 -9.83 -5.33
C PHE A 11 1.78 -11.00 -6.21
N PRO A 12 0.86 -11.70 -6.90
CA PRO A 12 1.25 -12.79 -7.79
C PRO A 12 2.29 -12.33 -8.81
N CYS A 13 3.43 -13.01 -8.87
CA CYS A 13 4.61 -12.63 -9.69
C CYS A 13 4.25 -12.28 -11.14
N ARG A 14 3.32 -13.03 -11.75
CA ARG A 14 2.85 -12.81 -13.13
C ARG A 14 2.15 -11.45 -13.34
N SER A 15 1.70 -10.82 -12.27
CA SER A 15 0.90 -9.59 -12.29
C SER A 15 1.65 -8.39 -11.69
N CYS A 16 2.85 -8.56 -11.13
CA CYS A 16 3.59 -7.48 -10.46
C CYS A 16 3.87 -6.28 -11.38
N THR A 17 4.30 -6.52 -12.61
CA THR A 17 4.55 -5.43 -13.58
C THR A 17 3.26 -4.73 -13.99
N ARG A 18 2.15 -5.47 -14.10
CA ARG A 18 0.84 -4.91 -14.43
C ARG A 18 0.35 -3.91 -13.38
N LEU A 19 0.59 -4.15 -12.09
CA LEU A 19 0.15 -3.23 -11.02
C LEU A 19 0.81 -1.85 -11.14
N VAL A 20 2.09 -1.81 -11.55
CA VAL A 20 2.85 -0.57 -11.78
C VAL A 20 2.24 0.21 -12.94
N GLU A 21 1.95 -0.46 -14.05
CA GLU A 21 1.34 0.18 -15.23
C GLU A 21 -0.09 0.65 -14.93
N GLU A 22 -0.91 -0.16 -14.25
CA GLU A 22 -2.26 0.24 -13.84
C GLU A 22 -2.24 1.47 -12.92
N THR A 23 -1.22 1.58 -12.07
CA THR A 23 -1.02 2.75 -11.20
C THR A 23 -0.65 3.99 -12.02
N ARG A 24 0.20 3.85 -13.04
CA ARG A 24 0.51 4.96 -13.98
C ARG A 24 -0.74 5.41 -14.72
N GLU A 25 -1.46 4.48 -15.34
CA GLU A 25 -2.70 4.78 -16.08
C GLU A 25 -3.72 5.50 -15.19
N ARG A 26 -3.83 5.07 -13.93
CA ARG A 26 -4.71 5.72 -12.96
C ARG A 26 -4.28 7.16 -12.71
N PHE A 27 -3.01 7.43 -12.48
CA PHE A 27 -2.53 8.80 -12.26
C PHE A 27 -2.66 9.67 -13.51
N ILE A 28 -2.46 9.11 -14.71
CA ILE A 28 -2.71 9.80 -15.99
C ILE A 28 -4.19 10.20 -16.09
N LYS A 29 -5.11 9.27 -15.81
CA LYS A 29 -6.56 9.53 -15.83
C LYS A 29 -6.99 10.66 -14.88
N HIS A 30 -6.27 10.85 -13.76
CA HIS A 30 -6.53 11.91 -12.79
C HIS A 30 -5.71 13.19 -13.03
N GLY A 31 -4.96 13.24 -14.14
CA GLY A 31 -4.16 14.40 -14.55
C GLY A 31 -2.94 14.66 -13.68
N LEU A 32 -2.43 13.64 -12.98
CA LEU A 32 -1.28 13.76 -12.07
C LEU A 32 0.05 13.40 -12.74
N LEU A 33 -0.01 12.58 -13.79
CA LEU A 33 1.09 12.26 -14.71
C LEU A 33 0.75 12.72 -16.13
N ALA A 34 1.78 12.95 -16.94
CA ALA A 34 1.61 13.28 -18.35
C ALA A 34 1.04 12.07 -19.14
N PRO A 35 0.29 12.29 -20.25
CA PRO A 35 -0.36 11.20 -21.01
C PRO A 35 0.57 10.14 -21.57
N ASP A 36 1.84 10.48 -21.80
CA ASP A 36 2.89 9.56 -22.26
C ASP A 36 3.62 8.84 -21.10
N GLY A 37 3.18 9.06 -19.85
CA GLY A 37 3.80 8.52 -18.65
C GLY A 37 5.04 9.28 -18.17
N SER A 38 5.40 10.39 -18.83
CA SER A 38 6.49 11.28 -18.40
C SER A 38 6.07 12.16 -17.21
N GLU A 39 6.97 13.05 -16.76
CA GLU A 39 6.68 13.93 -15.63
C GLU A 39 5.43 14.78 -15.88
N GLY A 40 4.44 14.67 -14.99
CA GLY A 40 3.27 15.54 -14.96
C GLY A 40 3.44 16.77 -14.07
N ASP A 41 2.34 17.46 -13.81
CA ASP A 41 2.33 18.66 -12.98
C ASP A 41 2.76 18.38 -11.53
N LEU A 42 2.33 17.23 -10.99
CA LEU A 42 2.56 16.87 -9.59
C LEU A 42 3.51 15.68 -9.42
N LEU A 43 3.42 14.68 -10.31
CA LEU A 43 4.21 13.46 -10.23
C LEU A 43 5.36 13.45 -11.24
N LYS A 44 6.52 12.97 -10.80
CA LYS A 44 7.66 12.69 -11.67
C LYS A 44 7.59 11.30 -12.29
N GLY A 45 6.93 10.36 -11.63
CA GLY A 45 6.79 9.01 -12.13
C GLY A 45 6.32 8.01 -11.09
N VAL A 46 6.05 6.80 -11.57
CA VAL A 46 5.75 5.63 -10.75
C VAL A 46 6.74 4.54 -11.12
N VAL A 47 7.39 3.96 -10.11
CA VAL A 47 8.40 2.92 -10.26
C VAL A 47 8.02 1.70 -9.44
N GLY A 48 8.27 0.52 -9.99
CA GLY A 48 8.14 -0.74 -9.29
C GLY A 48 9.45 -1.51 -9.37
N PHE A 49 9.92 -1.99 -8.22
CA PHE A 49 11.07 -2.87 -8.10
C PHE A 49 10.82 -3.83 -6.93
N GLY A 50 11.70 -4.80 -6.68
CA GLY A 50 11.55 -5.68 -5.52
C GLY A 50 12.00 -7.10 -5.79
N HIS A 51 11.59 -8.00 -4.92
CA HIS A 51 11.96 -9.41 -4.95
C HIS A 51 10.94 -10.17 -5.79
N ILE A 52 11.13 -10.19 -7.11
CA ILE A 52 10.16 -10.83 -8.01
C ILE A 52 9.98 -12.34 -7.76
N GLY A 53 11.00 -12.99 -7.18
CA GLY A 53 11.01 -14.43 -6.89
C GLY A 53 10.06 -14.86 -5.79
N ASP A 54 9.74 -13.99 -4.83
CA ASP A 54 8.78 -14.26 -3.75
C ASP A 54 7.47 -13.45 -3.90
N GLY A 55 7.36 -12.66 -4.97
CA GLY A 55 6.18 -11.83 -5.26
C GLY A 55 6.13 -10.52 -4.47
N ASN A 56 7.24 -10.10 -3.85
CA ASN A 56 7.32 -8.86 -3.10
C ASN A 56 7.66 -7.66 -4.02
N LEU A 57 6.64 -6.84 -4.31
CA LEU A 57 6.74 -5.63 -5.14
C LEU A 57 6.76 -4.37 -4.27
N HIS A 58 7.77 -3.55 -4.47
CA HIS A 58 7.94 -2.21 -3.91
C HIS A 58 7.44 -1.21 -4.95
N LEU A 59 6.20 -0.77 -4.79
CA LEU A 59 5.60 0.28 -5.60
C LEU A 59 5.91 1.64 -4.99
N ASN A 60 6.47 2.54 -5.78
CA ASN A 60 6.84 3.87 -5.35
C ASN A 60 6.29 4.93 -6.30
N VAL A 61 5.58 5.91 -5.72
CA VAL A 61 5.11 7.11 -6.42
C VAL A 61 6.05 8.26 -6.07
N ILE A 62 6.62 8.89 -7.10
CA ILE A 62 7.64 9.94 -6.98
C ILE A 62 6.94 11.28 -7.25
N ALA A 63 6.71 12.09 -6.21
CA ALA A 63 6.07 13.39 -6.36
C ALA A 63 7.07 14.55 -6.33
N LYS A 64 6.74 15.69 -6.96
CA LYS A 64 7.54 16.93 -6.88
C LYS A 64 7.45 17.59 -5.50
N LYS A 65 6.29 17.44 -4.85
CA LYS A 65 5.97 17.90 -3.49
C LYS A 65 4.91 16.97 -2.89
N TRP A 66 4.74 17.02 -1.56
CA TRP A 66 3.63 16.35 -0.91
C TRP A 66 2.30 17.00 -1.26
N ASP A 67 1.28 16.18 -1.53
CA ASP A 67 -0.07 16.60 -1.84
C ASP A 67 -1.07 15.48 -1.51
N PRO A 68 -2.10 15.74 -0.68
CA PRO A 68 -3.11 14.75 -0.29
C PRO A 68 -3.79 14.08 -1.48
N LYS A 69 -3.93 14.78 -2.60
CA LYS A 69 -4.58 14.26 -3.81
C LYS A 69 -3.90 13.00 -4.33
N ILE A 70 -2.60 12.83 -4.08
CA ILE A 70 -1.86 11.63 -4.50
C ILE A 70 -2.36 10.41 -3.73
N GLU A 71 -2.50 10.55 -2.42
CA GLU A 71 -2.99 9.50 -1.52
C GLU A 71 -4.47 9.24 -1.78
N GLU A 72 -5.30 10.26 -1.98
CA GLU A 72 -6.73 10.11 -2.32
C GLU A 72 -6.97 9.39 -3.65
N VAL A 73 -6.09 9.60 -4.65
CA VAL A 73 -6.19 8.88 -5.93
C VAL A 73 -5.75 7.43 -5.76
N LEU A 74 -4.73 7.17 -4.92
CA LEU A 74 -4.14 5.84 -4.76
C LEU A 74 -4.93 4.94 -3.80
N GLU A 75 -5.38 5.49 -2.67
CA GLU A 75 -6.09 4.80 -1.60
C GLU A 75 -7.60 5.08 -1.66
N PRO A 76 -8.48 4.09 -1.45
CA PRO A 76 -8.19 2.69 -1.10
C PRO A 76 -7.92 1.78 -2.32
N TRP A 77 -7.98 2.31 -3.54
CA TRP A 77 -7.93 1.52 -4.77
C TRP A 77 -6.78 0.52 -4.83
N ILE A 78 -5.59 0.93 -4.39
CA ILE A 78 -4.42 0.05 -4.41
C ILE A 78 -4.59 -1.14 -3.47
N TYR A 79 -5.19 -0.93 -2.31
CA TYR A 79 -5.47 -1.98 -1.33
C TYR A 79 -6.54 -2.94 -1.86
N GLU A 80 -7.57 -2.43 -2.53
CA GLU A 80 -8.58 -3.25 -3.20
C GLU A 80 -7.97 -4.13 -4.30
N LYS A 81 -7.05 -3.56 -5.09
CA LYS A 81 -6.34 -4.30 -6.14
C LYS A 81 -5.46 -5.41 -5.58
N ILE A 82 -4.76 -5.14 -4.48
CA ILE A 82 -3.95 -6.15 -3.79
C ILE A 82 -4.86 -7.26 -3.23
N ALA A 83 -5.95 -6.89 -2.56
CA ALA A 83 -6.93 -7.82 -2.00
C ALA A 83 -7.57 -8.70 -3.08
N SER A 84 -7.91 -8.14 -4.26
CA SER A 84 -8.52 -8.91 -5.35
C SER A 84 -7.61 -9.99 -5.93
N HIS A 85 -6.31 -9.94 -5.63
CA HIS A 85 -5.31 -10.93 -6.02
C HIS A 85 -4.86 -11.81 -4.85
N ASN A 86 -5.59 -11.78 -3.72
CA ASN A 86 -5.23 -12.43 -2.46
C ASN A 86 -3.81 -12.05 -2.00
N GLY A 87 -3.41 -10.81 -2.26
CA GLY A 87 -2.10 -10.27 -1.89
C GLY A 87 -2.05 -9.69 -0.48
N SER A 88 -0.85 -9.28 -0.07
CA SER A 88 -0.63 -8.56 1.21
C SER A 88 -0.35 -7.09 0.97
N ILE A 89 -1.01 -6.18 1.70
CA ILE A 89 -0.75 -4.72 1.68
C ILE A 89 0.55 -4.33 2.40
N SER A 90 1.16 -5.29 3.10
CA SER A 90 2.48 -5.14 3.69
C SER A 90 3.21 -6.48 3.68
N ALA A 91 4.16 -6.64 2.77
CA ALA A 91 4.95 -7.87 2.69
C ALA A 91 6.01 -7.93 3.81
N GLU A 92 6.76 -6.84 4.04
CA GLU A 92 7.91 -6.84 4.97
C GLU A 92 7.92 -5.69 5.99
N HIS A 93 7.31 -4.55 5.68
CA HIS A 93 7.39 -3.34 6.53
C HIS A 93 6.41 -3.32 7.71
N GLY A 94 5.52 -4.31 7.81
CA GLY A 94 4.46 -4.34 8.81
C GLY A 94 3.41 -3.25 8.62
N LEU A 95 2.49 -3.12 9.58
CA LEU A 95 1.33 -2.23 9.45
C LEU A 95 1.56 -0.86 10.11
N GLY A 96 2.20 -0.86 11.29
CA GLY A 96 2.42 0.35 12.09
C GLY A 96 1.11 1.09 12.40
N LEU A 97 1.18 2.42 12.41
CA LEU A 97 0.01 3.29 12.49
C LEU A 97 -0.66 3.47 11.12
N MET A 98 0.16 3.62 10.08
CA MET A 98 -0.26 4.02 8.74
C MET A 98 -1.19 3.00 8.06
N LYS A 99 -0.89 1.70 8.17
CA LYS A 99 -1.65 0.65 7.47
C LYS A 99 -2.59 -0.14 8.38
N SER A 100 -2.62 0.15 9.68
CA SER A 100 -3.51 -0.52 10.64
C SER A 100 -4.98 -0.48 10.22
N PRO A 101 -5.53 0.67 9.76
CA PRO A 101 -6.93 0.75 9.32
C PRO A 101 -7.25 -0.11 8.09
N TYR A 102 -6.23 -0.51 7.32
CA TYR A 102 -6.38 -1.24 6.07
C TYR A 102 -6.12 -2.75 6.20
N LEU A 103 -5.89 -3.26 7.42
CA LEU A 103 -5.57 -4.68 7.65
C LEU A 103 -6.59 -5.67 7.03
N GLN A 104 -7.85 -5.28 6.97
CA GLN A 104 -8.93 -6.09 6.38
C GLN A 104 -8.72 -6.45 4.90
N TYR A 105 -7.87 -5.71 4.17
CA TYR A 105 -7.52 -6.03 2.77
C TYR A 105 -6.57 -7.21 2.64
N SER A 106 -5.97 -7.68 3.74
CA SER A 106 -5.02 -8.81 3.72
C SER A 106 -5.32 -9.89 4.76
N GLN A 107 -6.24 -9.64 5.69
CA GLN A 107 -6.59 -10.58 6.74
C GLN A 107 -8.09 -10.71 6.88
N SER A 108 -8.54 -11.94 7.15
CA SER A 108 -9.94 -12.21 7.43
C SER A 108 -10.36 -11.60 8.77
N ASN A 109 -11.65 -11.32 8.92
CA ASN A 109 -12.21 -10.88 10.20
C ASN A 109 -11.89 -11.87 11.33
N THR A 110 -11.91 -13.18 11.06
CA THR A 110 -11.55 -14.21 12.04
C THR A 110 -10.11 -14.05 12.51
N ASN A 111 -9.15 -13.87 11.60
CA ASN A 111 -7.75 -13.66 11.96
C ASN A 111 -7.58 -12.38 12.79
N ILE A 112 -8.27 -11.30 12.40
CA ILE A 112 -8.25 -10.03 13.14
C ILE A 112 -8.78 -10.20 14.56
N GLN A 113 -9.87 -10.93 14.75
CA GLN A 113 -10.39 -11.21 16.11
C GLN A 113 -9.40 -12.02 16.94
N VAL A 114 -8.78 -13.04 16.36
CA VAL A 114 -7.73 -13.83 17.06
C VAL A 114 -6.56 -12.94 17.47
N MET A 115 -6.08 -12.07 16.59
CA MET A 115 -5.00 -11.12 16.92
C MET A 115 -5.39 -10.17 18.06
N LYS A 116 -6.64 -9.68 18.07
CA LYS A 116 -7.18 -8.86 19.18
C LYS A 116 -7.25 -9.64 20.50
N SER A 117 -7.70 -10.89 20.46
CA SER A 117 -7.75 -11.75 21.65
C SER A 117 -6.36 -11.99 22.24
N ILE A 118 -5.35 -12.23 21.40
CA ILE A 118 -3.95 -12.37 21.84
C ILE A 118 -3.45 -11.06 22.46
N LYS A 119 -3.70 -9.91 21.81
CA LYS A 119 -3.30 -8.60 22.34
C LYS A 119 -3.89 -8.34 23.72
N LEU A 120 -5.18 -8.60 23.91
CA LEU A 120 -5.86 -8.38 25.19
C LEU A 120 -5.41 -9.37 26.28
N LEU A 121 -5.03 -10.59 25.91
CA LEU A 121 -4.50 -11.58 26.84
C LEU A 121 -3.17 -11.12 27.47
N PHE A 122 -2.27 -10.55 26.67
CA PHE A 122 -0.93 -10.14 27.12
C PHE A 122 -0.83 -8.67 27.53
N ASP A 123 -1.72 -7.80 27.06
CA ASP A 123 -1.75 -6.37 27.38
C ASP A 123 -3.19 -5.88 27.60
N PRO A 124 -3.83 -6.30 28.70
CA PRO A 124 -5.22 -5.93 29.00
C PRO A 124 -5.41 -4.42 29.27
N LEU A 125 -4.34 -3.70 29.64
CA LEU A 125 -4.35 -2.25 29.84
C LEU A 125 -4.03 -1.46 28.56
N ASN A 126 -3.72 -2.15 27.46
CA ASN A 126 -3.37 -1.56 26.17
C ASN A 126 -2.23 -0.52 26.24
N ILE A 127 -1.23 -0.74 27.10
CA ILE A 127 -0.11 0.20 27.29
C ILE A 127 1.06 -0.07 26.34
N LEU A 128 1.14 -1.28 25.78
CA LEU A 128 2.19 -1.67 24.86
C LEU A 128 1.83 -1.23 23.44
N ASN A 129 2.35 -0.07 23.05
CA ASN A 129 2.28 0.45 21.69
C ASN A 129 0.83 0.67 21.18
N PRO A 130 0.04 1.51 21.87
CA PRO A 130 -1.37 1.73 21.55
C PRO A 130 -1.57 2.31 20.15
N ASN A 131 -2.75 2.07 19.57
CA ASN A 131 -3.19 2.57 18.26
C ASN A 131 -2.39 2.08 17.05
N LYS A 132 -1.57 1.04 17.20
CA LYS A 132 -0.79 0.45 16.11
C LYS A 132 -1.21 -0.99 15.85
N PHE A 133 -1.00 -1.43 14.61
CA PHE A 133 -1.12 -2.81 14.12
C PHE A 133 -2.53 -3.40 14.06
N LEU A 134 -3.39 -3.14 15.04
CA LEU A 134 -4.78 -3.61 15.06
C LEU A 134 -5.76 -2.43 14.94
N PRO A 135 -6.83 -2.57 14.13
CA PRO A 135 -7.92 -1.59 14.08
C PRO A 135 -8.84 -1.67 15.30
#